data_AF-A0A9X5APC7-F1
#
_entry.id   AF-A0A9X5APC7-F1
#
_cell.length_a   1.000
_cell.length_b   1.000
_cell.length_c   1.000
_cell.angle_alpha   90.00
_cell.angle_beta   90.00
_cell.angle_gamma   90.00
#
_symmetry.space_group_name_H-M   'P 1'
#
loop_
_entity.id
_entity.type
_entity.pdbx_description
1 polymer ?
#
loop_
_entity_poly.entity_id
_entity_poly.type
_entity_poly.pdbx_seq_one_letter_code
_entity_poly.pdbx_strand_id
1 'polypeptide(L)'
;MEHSQNEIQNLLELIKDYPKEQVRFIMEATGIYHLGLVNELQKQGYFVHVANPLLIKKYFDAEIRKGKTDRKDALKISRYGTEKWWLLQEHSKADQIYQDLQFLSREYNSFMASKIKLKVQLSNLIELSFPGLEKILKGHYFGLLLDFYEL
;
A
#
# COMPACT_ATOMS: atom_id res chain seq x y z
N MET A 1 12.41 0.35 11.90
CA MET A 1 12.59 1.81 12.02
C MET A 1 11.25 2.37 12.41
N GLU A 2 11.12 2.89 13.62
CA GLU A 2 9.90 3.55 14.07
C GLU A 2 9.94 4.97 13.51
N HIS A 3 9.14 5.25 12.48
CA HIS A 3 9.06 6.55 11.83
C HIS A 3 8.49 7.64 12.77
N SER A 4 9.21 7.97 13.84
CA SER A 4 8.87 9.04 14.77
C SER A 4 9.27 10.38 14.15
N GLN A 5 8.49 11.43 14.38
CA GLN A 5 8.78 12.78 13.89
C GLN A 5 10.20 13.26 14.25
N ASN A 6 10.73 12.79 15.38
CA ASN A 6 12.09 13.11 15.83
C ASN A 6 13.18 12.57 14.87
N GLU A 7 13.00 11.39 14.27
CA GLU A 7 13.99 10.84 13.33
C GLU A 7 14.06 11.64 12.03
N ILE A 8 12.92 12.11 11.54
CA ILE A 8 12.85 12.97 10.35
C ILE A 8 13.55 14.30 10.64
N GLN A 9 13.28 14.89 11.81
CA GLN A 9 13.91 16.16 12.20
C GLN A 9 15.44 16.03 12.27
N ASN A 10 15.93 14.95 12.89
CA ASN A 10 17.36 14.66 12.95
C ASN A 10 17.99 14.48 11.55
N LEU A 11 17.28 13.82 10.64
CA LEU A 11 17.73 13.66 9.26
C LEU A 11 17.81 15.01 8.54
N LEU A 12 16.79 15.86 8.70
CA LEU A 12 16.75 17.20 8.10
C LEU A 12 17.88 18.09 8.64
N GLU A 13 18.20 18.00 9.94
CA GLU A 13 19.34 18.70 10.52
C GLU A 13 20.68 18.24 9.94
N LEU A 14 20.82 16.94 9.67
CA LEU A 14 22.06 16.36 9.15
C LEU A 14 22.34 16.81 7.70
N ILE A 15 21.29 17.08 6.93
CA ILE A 15 21.42 17.48 5.52
C ILE A 15 21.23 18.98 5.28
N LYS A 16 21.05 19.77 6.34
CA LYS A 16 20.70 21.21 6.25
C LYS A 16 21.72 22.03 5.46
N ASP A 17 22.98 21.61 5.46
CA ASP A 17 24.09 22.31 4.83
C ASP A 17 24.19 22.01 3.31
N TYR A 18 23.41 21.06 2.80
CA TYR A 18 23.36 20.73 1.37
C TYR A 18 22.25 21.51 0.67
N PRO A 19 22.49 22.06 -0.55
CA PRO A 19 21.44 22.66 -1.36
C PRO A 19 20.35 21.64 -1.65
N LYS A 20 19.07 22.05 -1.50
CA LYS A 20 17.93 21.14 -1.66
C LYS A 20 17.88 20.52 -3.05
N GLU A 21 18.33 21.24 -4.08
CA GLU A 21 18.37 20.78 -5.47
C GLU A 21 19.35 19.63 -5.70
N GLN A 22 20.35 19.50 -4.82
CA GLN A 22 21.35 18.43 -4.84
C GLN A 22 20.92 17.21 -4.00
N VAL A 23 19.86 17.34 -3.19
CA VAL A 23 19.36 16.27 -2.34
C VAL A 23 18.09 15.67 -2.95
N ARG A 24 18.13 14.37 -3.21
CA ARG A 24 16.96 13.61 -3.67
C ARG A 24 16.69 12.46 -2.72
N PHE A 25 15.46 12.39 -2.21
CA PHE A 25 15.00 11.27 -1.42
C PHE A 25 14.43 10.20 -2.33
N ILE A 26 14.78 8.95 -2.06
CA ILE A 26 14.35 7.81 -2.87
C ILE A 26 13.88 6.73 -1.93
N MET A 27 12.69 6.22 -2.20
CA MET A 27 12.05 5.20 -1.39
C MET A 27 11.33 4.19 -2.27
N GLU A 28 11.29 2.94 -1.83
CA GLU A 28 10.56 1.87 -2.51
C GLU A 28 9.11 1.85 -2.03
N ALA A 29 8.15 1.68 -2.93
CA ALA A 29 6.72 1.61 -2.59
C ALA A 29 6.33 0.28 -1.90
N THR A 30 6.90 0.02 -0.72
CA THR A 30 6.62 -1.17 0.10
C THR A 30 5.50 -0.90 1.10
N GLY A 31 4.26 -0.79 0.60
CA GLY A 31 3.07 -0.57 1.42
C GLY A 31 2.85 0.89 1.82
N ILE A 32 1.99 1.15 2.81
CA ILE A 32 1.47 2.50 3.14
C ILE A 32 2.50 3.36 3.91
N TYR A 33 3.51 2.76 4.53
CA TYR A 33 4.43 3.43 5.47
C TYR A 33 5.21 4.61 4.86
N HIS A 34 5.47 4.57 3.56
CA HIS A 34 6.21 5.64 2.90
C HIS A 34 5.41 6.95 2.75
N LEU A 35 4.06 6.88 2.72
CA LEU A 35 3.21 8.04 2.40
C LEU A 35 3.37 9.22 3.36
N GLY A 36 3.43 8.94 4.67
CA GLY A 36 3.63 9.99 5.67
C GLY A 36 4.96 10.71 5.49
N LEU A 37 6.03 9.96 5.20
CA LEU A 37 7.36 10.49 4.96
C LEU A 37 7.45 11.27 3.65
N VAL A 38 6.84 10.76 2.56
CA VAL A 38 6.74 11.48 1.28
C VAL A 38 6.11 12.85 1.49
N ASN A 39 4.95 12.89 2.14
CA ASN A 39 4.19 14.12 2.32
C ASN A 39 4.97 15.14 3.15
N GLU A 40 5.63 14.71 4.23
CA GLU A 40 6.44 15.62 5.05
C GLU A 40 7.65 16.17 4.28
N LEU A 41 8.42 15.32 3.60
CA LEU A 41 9.58 15.75 2.82
C LEU A 41 9.18 16.70 1.67
N GLN A 42 8.06 16.44 1.01
CA GLN A 42 7.53 17.33 -0.04
C GLN A 42 7.04 18.67 0.51
N LYS A 43 6.42 18.70 1.69
CA LYS A 43 6.06 19.96 2.38
C LYS A 43 7.30 20.80 2.71
N GLN A 44 8.39 20.15 3.07
CA GLN A 44 9.68 20.80 3.29
C GLN A 44 10.38 21.21 1.97
N GLY A 45 9.80 20.91 0.81
CA GLY A 45 10.29 21.31 -0.51
C GLY A 45 11.43 20.45 -1.06
N TYR A 46 11.56 19.21 -0.60
CA TYR A 46 12.54 18.27 -1.15
C TYR A 46 11.97 17.43 -2.29
N PHE A 47 12.84 17.09 -3.24
CA PHE A 47 12.53 16.12 -4.28
C PHE A 47 12.43 14.72 -3.67
N VAL A 48 11.29 14.05 -3.90
CA VAL A 48 11.04 12.69 -3.45
C VAL A 48 10.65 11.81 -4.64
N HIS A 49 11.38 10.72 -4.87
CA HIS A 49 11.04 9.69 -5.84
C HIS A 49 10.57 8.41 -5.13
N VAL A 50 9.36 7.98 -5.47
CA VAL A 50 8.82 6.70 -5.03
C VAL A 50 9.04 5.67 -6.14
N ALA A 51 10.04 4.82 -5.97
CA ALA A 51 10.43 3.83 -6.96
C ALA A 51 9.50 2.62 -6.94
N ASN A 52 9.17 2.12 -8.14
CA ASN A 52 8.40 0.89 -8.30
C ASN A 52 9.21 -0.31 -7.74
N PRO A 53 8.66 -1.11 -6.80
CA PRO A 53 9.32 -2.29 -6.23
C PRO A 53 9.84 -3.27 -7.28
N LEU A 54 9.14 -3.41 -8.42
CA LEU A 54 9.57 -4.27 -9.51
C LEU A 54 10.83 -3.74 -10.21
N LEU A 55 10.96 -2.42 -10.37
CA LEU A 55 12.14 -1.81 -10.99
C LEU A 55 13.36 -1.94 -10.09
N ILE A 56 13.18 -1.64 -8.81
CA ILE A 56 14.17 -1.87 -7.75
C ILE A 56 14.60 -3.34 -7.80
N LYS A 57 13.66 -4.29 -7.69
CA LYS A 57 13.97 -5.73 -7.75
C LYS A 57 14.76 -6.13 -9.00
N LYS A 58 14.35 -5.71 -10.19
CA LYS A 58 15.04 -6.02 -11.45
C LYS A 58 16.44 -5.46 -11.52
N TYR A 59 16.65 -4.25 -11.00
CA TYR A 59 17.99 -3.65 -10.93
C TYR A 59 18.92 -4.47 -10.03
N PHE A 60 18.39 -5.08 -8.96
CA PHE A 60 19.18 -5.91 -8.03
C PHE A 60 19.27 -7.39 -8.38
N ASP A 61 18.46 -7.92 -9.30
CA ASP A 61 18.52 -9.33 -9.72
C ASP A 61 19.86 -9.68 -10.41
N ALA A 62 20.67 -8.68 -10.77
CA ALA A 62 22.04 -8.86 -11.27
C ALA A 62 23.09 -9.16 -10.17
N GLU A 63 22.78 -8.96 -8.88
CA GLU A 63 23.71 -9.20 -7.76
C GLU A 63 23.41 -10.54 -7.05
N ILE A 64 24.46 -11.31 -6.71
CA ILE A 64 24.31 -12.54 -5.90
C ILE A 64 23.73 -12.20 -4.52
N ARG A 65 22.56 -12.76 -4.22
CA ARG A 65 21.84 -12.55 -2.95
C ARG A 65 22.69 -12.96 -1.73
N LYS A 66 23.29 -11.98 -1.05
CA LYS A 66 23.66 -12.08 0.37
C LYS A 66 22.51 -11.54 1.24
N GLY A 67 22.35 -12.06 2.46
CA GLY A 67 21.16 -11.88 3.31
C GLY A 67 20.57 -10.46 3.40
N LYS A 68 19.23 -10.40 3.48
CA LYS A 68 18.40 -9.18 3.50
C LYS A 68 18.49 -8.47 4.85
N THR A 69 18.79 -7.17 4.82
CA THR A 69 18.85 -6.29 6.00
C THR A 69 18.49 -4.87 5.56
N ASP A 70 17.76 -4.11 6.36
CA ASP A 70 17.31 -2.76 6.01
C ASP A 70 18.45 -1.83 5.56
N ARG A 71 19.62 -1.93 6.21
CA ARG A 71 20.81 -1.14 5.82
C ARG A 71 21.31 -1.43 4.40
N LYS A 72 21.27 -2.70 4.00
CA LYS A 72 21.66 -3.10 2.63
C LYS A 72 20.61 -2.66 1.62
N ASP A 73 19.34 -2.75 1.97
CA ASP A 73 18.25 -2.34 1.09
C ASP A 73 18.22 -0.80 0.91
N ALA A 74 18.54 -0.02 1.94
CA ALA A 74 18.75 1.42 1.81
C ALA A 74 19.96 1.76 0.91
N LEU A 75 21.10 1.09 1.11
CA LEU A 75 22.29 1.29 0.26
C LEU A 75 22.00 0.99 -1.21
N LYS A 76 21.29 -0.11 -1.46
CA LYS A 76 20.82 -0.52 -2.78
C LYS A 76 19.99 0.56 -3.44
N ILE A 77 18.94 1.04 -2.77
CA ILE A 77 18.06 2.11 -3.28
C ILE A 77 18.87 3.38 -3.58
N SER A 78 19.84 3.74 -2.72
CA SER A 78 20.70 4.90 -2.98
C SER A 78 21.54 4.75 -4.26
N ARG A 79 22.10 3.55 -4.52
CA ARG A 79 22.87 3.28 -5.76
C ARG A 79 22.01 3.40 -7.00
N TYR A 80 20.82 2.80 -6.97
CA TYR A 80 19.84 2.95 -8.04
C TYR A 80 19.57 4.43 -8.34
N GLY A 81 19.38 5.23 -7.29
CA GLY A 81 19.20 6.67 -7.38
C GLY A 81 20.34 7.43 -8.04
N THR A 82 21.57 7.16 -7.59
CA THR A 82 22.77 7.78 -8.11
C THR A 82 23.00 7.41 -9.58
N GLU A 83 22.85 6.14 -9.93
CA GLU A 83 23.07 5.66 -11.30
C GLU A 83 21.97 6.04 -12.27
N LYS A 84 20.73 6.18 -11.80
CA LYS A 84 19.57 6.52 -12.62
C LYS A 84 19.05 7.91 -12.33
N TRP A 85 19.92 8.82 -11.89
CA TRP A 85 19.58 10.16 -11.42
C TRP A 85 18.66 10.93 -12.38
N TRP A 86 18.94 10.84 -13.69
CA TRP A 86 18.17 11.52 -14.74
C TRP A 86 16.80 10.89 -15.05
N LEU A 87 16.54 9.66 -14.59
CA LEU A 87 15.25 8.97 -14.76
C LEU A 87 14.33 9.15 -13.56
N LEU A 88 14.81 9.74 -12.46
CA LEU A 88 14.01 9.94 -11.26
C LEU A 88 12.92 10.98 -11.52
N GLN A 89 11.67 10.58 -11.29
CA GLN A 89 10.50 11.44 -11.38
C GLN A 89 9.99 11.80 -9.98
N GLU A 90 9.64 13.06 -9.78
CA GLU A 90 9.07 13.48 -8.50
C GLU A 90 7.71 12.83 -8.28
N HIS A 91 7.46 12.37 -7.06
CA HIS A 91 6.17 11.81 -6.69
C HIS A 91 5.07 12.87 -6.81
N SER A 92 4.02 12.59 -7.57
CA SER A 92 2.97 13.56 -7.85
C SER A 92 1.70 13.29 -7.06
N LYS A 93 0.83 14.30 -6.96
CA LYS A 93 -0.52 14.12 -6.42
C LYS A 93 -1.35 13.12 -7.24
N ALA A 94 -1.08 12.99 -8.54
CA ALA A 94 -1.77 12.02 -9.39
C ALA A 94 -1.39 10.58 -9.00
N ASP A 95 -0.13 10.35 -8.62
CA ASP A 95 0.33 9.06 -8.09
C ASP A 95 -0.38 8.72 -6.78
N GLN A 96 -0.58 9.71 -5.90
CA GLN A 96 -1.36 9.53 -4.67
C GLN A 96 -2.81 9.10 -4.96
N ILE A 97 -3.51 9.79 -5.87
CA ILE A 97 -4.89 9.44 -6.24
C ILE A 97 -4.98 8.01 -6.76
N TYR A 98 -4.02 7.59 -7.60
CA TYR A 98 -3.98 6.23 -8.12
C TYR A 98 -3.79 5.20 -6.99
N GLN A 99 -2.90 5.48 -6.03
CA GLN A 99 -2.68 4.63 -4.87
C GLN A 99 -3.93 4.55 -3.97
N ASP A 100 -4.60 5.67 -3.74
CA ASP A 100 -5.84 5.74 -2.95
C ASP A 100 -6.96 4.92 -3.62
N LEU A 101 -7.11 5.03 -4.93
CA LEU A 101 -8.08 4.25 -5.70
C LEU A 101 -7.77 2.74 -5.62
N GLN A 102 -6.49 2.37 -5.73
CA GLN A 102 -6.08 0.97 -5.59
C GLN A 102 -6.36 0.44 -4.18
N PHE A 103 -6.15 1.26 -3.15
CA PHE A 103 -6.47 0.91 -1.76
C PHE A 103 -7.98 0.67 -1.58
N LEU A 104 -8.81 1.64 -1.99
CA LEU A 104 -10.27 1.54 -1.91
C LEU A 104 -10.81 0.33 -2.68
N SER A 105 -10.25 0.01 -3.83
CA SER A 105 -10.62 -1.19 -4.60
C SER A 105 -10.33 -2.48 -3.83
N ARG A 106 -9.18 -2.58 -3.16
CA ARG A 106 -8.84 -3.75 -2.33
C ARG A 106 -9.76 -3.86 -1.12
N GLU A 107 -10.05 -2.73 -0.49
CA GLU A 107 -10.95 -2.66 0.66
C GLU A 107 -12.37 -3.12 0.28
N TYR A 108 -12.91 -2.59 -0.83
CA TYR A 108 -14.17 -3.03 -1.41
C TYR A 108 -14.20 -4.54 -1.67
N ASN A 109 -13.17 -5.09 -2.32
CA ASN A 109 -13.10 -6.53 -2.60
C ASN A 109 -13.06 -7.37 -1.31
N SER A 110 -12.36 -6.89 -0.27
CA SER A 110 -12.32 -7.52 1.05
C SER A 110 -13.70 -7.52 1.72
N PHE A 111 -14.41 -6.38 1.66
CA PHE A 111 -15.79 -6.29 2.15
C PHE A 111 -16.72 -7.23 1.40
N MET A 112 -16.63 -7.29 0.07
CA MET A 112 -17.45 -8.19 -0.75
C MET A 112 -17.18 -9.66 -0.43
N ALA A 113 -15.92 -10.05 -0.23
CA ALA A 113 -15.58 -11.41 0.20
C ALA A 113 -16.17 -11.74 1.57
N SER A 114 -16.08 -10.80 2.52
CA SER A 114 -16.68 -10.94 3.85
C SER A 114 -18.20 -11.07 3.78
N LYS A 115 -18.86 -10.23 2.97
CA LYS A 115 -20.31 -10.28 2.73
C LYS A 115 -20.75 -11.64 2.20
N ILE A 116 -20.09 -12.14 1.15
CA ILE A 116 -20.39 -13.45 0.56
C ILE A 116 -20.22 -14.56 1.60
N LYS A 117 -19.13 -14.51 2.39
CA LYS A 117 -18.87 -15.48 3.46
C LYS A 117 -19.97 -15.49 4.51
N LEU A 118 -20.40 -14.31 4.98
CA LEU A 118 -21.48 -14.18 5.96
C LEU A 118 -22.80 -14.71 5.42
N LYS A 119 -23.13 -14.44 4.15
CA LYS A 119 -24.34 -14.96 3.49
C LYS A 119 -24.35 -16.49 3.46
N VAL A 120 -23.23 -17.13 3.10
CA VAL A 120 -23.09 -18.59 3.13
C VAL A 120 -23.23 -19.13 4.55
N GLN A 121 -22.59 -18.49 5.54
CA GLN A 121 -22.70 -18.89 6.94
C GLN A 121 -24.14 -18.80 7.46
N LEU A 122 -24.85 -17.72 7.11
CA LEU A 122 -26.25 -17.54 7.49
C LEU A 122 -27.15 -18.60 6.85
N SER A 123 -27.00 -18.87 5.55
CA SER A 123 -27.75 -19.94 4.88
C SER A 123 -27.54 -21.30 5.57
N ASN A 124 -26.31 -21.62 5.96
CA ASN A 124 -26.01 -22.87 6.67
C ASN A 124 -26.71 -22.92 8.05
N LEU A 125 -26.72 -21.81 8.81
CA LEU A 125 -27.40 -21.74 10.10
C LEU A 125 -28.93 -21.89 9.96
N ILE A 126 -29.50 -21.30 8.91
CA ILE A 126 -30.93 -21.44 8.60
C ILE A 126 -31.26 -22.89 8.28
N GLU A 127 -30.48 -23.57 7.45
CA GLU A 127 -30.74 -24.97 7.11
C GLU A 127 -30.63 -25.90 8.32
N LEU A 128 -29.72 -25.60 9.26
CA LEU A 128 -29.62 -26.33 10.53
C LEU A 128 -30.81 -26.08 11.47
N SER A 129 -31.31 -24.84 11.55
CA SER A 129 -32.33 -24.45 12.53
C SER A 129 -33.76 -24.63 12.01
N PHE A 130 -33.97 -24.47 10.70
CA PHE A 130 -35.25 -24.50 9.99
C PHE A 130 -35.12 -25.21 8.63
N PRO A 131 -34.83 -26.52 8.62
CA PRO A 131 -34.59 -27.27 7.39
C PRO A 131 -35.80 -27.20 6.44
N GLY A 132 -35.54 -26.92 5.16
CA GLY A 132 -36.58 -26.83 4.14
C GLY A 132 -37.29 -25.48 4.02
N LEU A 133 -36.89 -24.47 4.81
CA LEU A 133 -37.39 -23.09 4.66
C LEU A 133 -37.14 -22.54 3.25
N GLU A 134 -36.00 -22.89 2.64
CA GLU A 134 -35.70 -22.52 1.24
C GLU A 134 -36.72 -23.09 0.24
N LYS A 135 -37.29 -24.27 0.51
CA LYS A 135 -38.33 -24.86 -0.35
C LYS A 135 -39.67 -24.14 -0.20
N ILE A 136 -39.94 -23.60 0.99
CA ILE A 136 -41.14 -22.80 1.28
C ILE A 136 -41.00 -21.41 0.62
N LEU A 137 -39.82 -20.80 0.75
CA LEU A 137 -39.48 -19.52 0.15
C LEU A 137 -38.91 -19.72 -1.25
N LYS A 138 -39.77 -19.88 -2.26
CA LYS A 138 -39.41 -20.11 -3.68
C LYS A 138 -38.12 -19.37 -4.11
N GLY A 139 -36.97 -20.05 -4.09
CA GLY A 139 -35.63 -19.64 -4.56
C GLY A 139 -35.27 -18.15 -4.51
N HIS A 140 -35.85 -17.34 -5.41
CA HIS A 140 -35.67 -15.89 -5.49
C HIS A 140 -36.01 -15.15 -4.18
N TYR A 141 -36.99 -15.63 -3.40
CA TYR A 141 -37.37 -15.00 -2.13
C TYR A 141 -36.39 -15.31 -0.99
N PHE A 142 -35.67 -16.43 -1.05
CA PHE A 142 -34.64 -16.76 -0.07
C PHE A 142 -33.40 -15.87 -0.24
N GLY A 143 -33.02 -15.60 -1.50
CA GLY A 143 -31.98 -14.62 -1.82
C GLY A 143 -32.33 -13.23 -1.28
N LEU A 144 -33.57 -12.78 -1.48
CA LEU A 144 -34.10 -11.52 -0.95
C LEU A 144 -34.17 -11.50 0.58
N LEU A 145 -34.51 -12.60 1.25
CA LEU A 145 -34.51 -12.69 2.73
C LEU A 145 -33.11 -12.43 3.31
N LEU A 146 -32.09 -13.01 2.69
CA LEU A 146 -30.70 -12.79 3.08
C LEU A 146 -30.26 -11.34 2.81
N ASP A 147 -30.82 -10.71 1.78
CA ASP A 147 -30.55 -9.30 1.44
C ASP A 147 -31.36 -8.32 2.33
N PHE A 148 -32.50 -8.74 2.90
CA PHE A 148 -33.33 -7.92 3.82
C PHE A 148 -32.69 -7.73 5.20
N TYR A 149 -31.78 -8.61 5.59
CA TYR A 149 -30.94 -8.44 6.80
C TYR A 149 -29.78 -7.44 6.58
N GLU A 150 -29.73 -6.74 5.44
CA GLU A 150 -28.73 -5.70 5.12
C GLU A 150 -29.11 -4.27 5.56
N LEU A 151 -30.14 -4.09 6.40
CA LEU A 151 -30.48 -2.83 7.09
C LEU A 151 -29.85 -2.76 8.48
#